data_AF-A0A316HNQ2-F1
#
_entry.id   AF-A0A316HNQ2-F1
#
_cell.length_a   1.000
_cell.length_b   1.000
_cell.length_c   1.000
_cell.angle_alpha   90.00
_cell.angle_beta   90.00
_cell.angle_gamma   90.00
#
_symmetry.space_group_name_H-M   'P 1'
#
loop_
_entity.id
_entity.type
_entity.pdbx_description
1 polymer ?
#
loop_
_entity_poly.entity_id
_entity_poly.type
_entity_poly.pdbx_seq_one_letter_code
_entity_poly.pdbx_strand_id
1 'polypeptide(L)'
;MSGTKVDLETLRAAIKEYKSIRDDLLMAHTTGRVLTEVQHAGLDMPSKVYANWANTAGAMHQQSNEQLRNTLTTRIENLEATLRQYEQTEAGNRDNLKPKD
;
A
#
# COMPACT_ATOMS: atom_id res chain seq x y z
N MET A 1 21.69 -19.59 21.50
CA MET A 1 20.92 -18.33 21.57
C MET A 1 19.81 -18.40 20.53
N SER A 2 18.56 -18.60 20.99
CA SER A 2 17.35 -18.70 20.16
C SER A 2 16.92 -17.30 19.74
N GLY A 3 17.66 -16.68 18.83
CA GLY A 3 17.18 -15.50 18.12
C GLY A 3 15.99 -15.94 17.27
N THR A 4 14.85 -15.30 17.47
CA THR A 4 13.58 -15.51 16.77
C THR A 4 13.86 -15.82 15.29
N LYS A 5 13.69 -17.07 14.86
CA LYS A 5 13.72 -17.40 13.43
C LYS A 5 12.58 -16.59 12.82
N VAL A 6 12.92 -15.49 12.15
CA VAL A 6 11.95 -14.76 11.33
C VAL A 6 11.45 -15.77 10.32
N ASP A 7 10.18 -16.13 10.41
CA ASP A 7 9.56 -17.00 9.42
C ASP A 7 9.46 -16.21 8.12
N LEU A 8 10.44 -16.42 7.23
CA LEU A 8 10.56 -15.70 5.96
C LEU A 8 9.33 -15.96 5.07
N GLU A 9 8.68 -17.11 5.22
CA GLU A 9 7.43 -17.41 4.52
C GLU A 9 6.28 -16.54 5.03
N THR A 10 6.15 -16.38 6.36
CA THR A 10 5.20 -15.42 6.95
C THR A 10 5.50 -13.98 6.51
N LEU A 11 6.77 -13.58 6.45
CA LEU A 11 7.16 -12.24 5.98
C LEU A 11 6.80 -12.02 4.50
N ARG A 12 7.06 -13.01 3.63
CA ARG A 12 6.70 -13.00 2.21
C ARG A 12 5.19 -12.96 2.01
N ALA A 13 4.44 -13.74 2.80
CA ALA A 13 2.98 -13.73 2.79
C ALA A 13 2.43 -12.34 3.17
N ALA A 14 2.95 -11.72 4.23
CA ALA A 14 2.55 -10.38 4.64
C ALA A 14 2.86 -9.32 3.56
N ILE A 15 4.04 -9.39 2.91
CA ILE A 15 4.38 -8.50 1.79
C ILE A 15 3.38 -8.67 0.65
N LYS A 16 3.01 -9.91 0.30
CA LYS A 16 2.03 -10.20 -0.76
C LYS A 16 0.65 -9.62 -0.42
N GLU A 17 0.20 -9.79 0.81
CA GLU A 17 -1.08 -9.25 1.28
C GLU A 17 -1.09 -7.72 1.22
N TYR A 18 -0.06 -7.05 1.71
CA TYR A 18 0.02 -5.58 1.64
C TYR A 18 0.08 -5.06 0.21
N LYS A 19 0.75 -5.77 -0.72
CA LYS A 19 0.71 -5.43 -2.15
C LYS A 19 -0.72 -5.53 -2.70
N SER A 20 -1.45 -6.59 -2.36
CA SER A 20 -2.85 -6.74 -2.76
C SER A 20 -3.70 -5.57 -2.26
N ILE A 21 -3.59 -5.21 -0.97
CA ILE A 21 -4.35 -4.10 -0.39
C ILE A 21 -3.99 -2.77 -1.08
N ARG A 22 -2.71 -2.51 -1.35
CA ARG A 22 -2.27 -1.31 -2.07
C ARG A 22 -2.88 -1.24 -3.47
N ASP A 23 -2.95 -2.38 -4.16
CA ASP A 23 -3.51 -2.46 -5.52
C ASP A 23 -5.04 -2.30 -5.49
N ASP A 24 -5.72 -2.84 -4.48
CA ASP A 24 -7.15 -2.59 -4.22
C ASP A 24 -7.44 -1.11 -3.95
N LEU A 25 -6.57 -0.44 -3.18
CA LEU A 25 -6.68 1.01 -2.97
C LEU A 25 -6.50 1.80 -4.26
N LEU A 26 -5.57 1.40 -5.13
CA LEU A 26 -5.40 2.01 -6.45
C LEU A 26 -6.66 1.83 -7.33
N MET A 27 -7.26 0.64 -7.30
CA MET A 27 -8.52 0.38 -8.01
C MET A 27 -9.68 1.20 -7.43
N ALA A 28 -9.80 1.28 -6.10
CA ALA A 28 -10.80 2.09 -5.42
C ALA A 28 -10.62 3.58 -5.74
N HIS A 29 -9.38 4.07 -5.82
CA HIS A 29 -9.09 5.44 -6.22
C HIS A 29 -9.55 5.70 -7.65
N THR A 30 -9.20 4.80 -8.57
CA THR A 30 -9.52 4.91 -10.00
C THR A 30 -11.03 4.88 -10.25
N THR A 31 -11.74 3.93 -9.62
CA THR A 31 -13.19 3.79 -9.76
C THR A 31 -13.95 4.92 -9.06
N GLY A 32 -13.44 5.39 -7.92
CA GLY A 32 -14.02 6.50 -7.16
C GLY A 32 -13.81 7.88 -7.77
N ARG A 33 -13.10 8.02 -8.90
CA ARG A 33 -12.86 9.30 -9.59
C ARG A 33 -14.17 10.02 -9.94
N VAL A 34 -15.24 9.27 -10.18
CA VAL A 34 -16.59 9.81 -10.43
C VAL A 34 -17.14 10.65 -9.26
N LEU A 35 -16.67 10.41 -8.03
CA LEU A 35 -17.10 11.16 -6.84
C LEU A 35 -16.53 12.58 -6.79
N THR A 36 -15.53 12.88 -7.62
CA THR A 36 -14.94 14.24 -7.73
C THR A 36 -15.47 15.01 -8.94
N GLU A 37 -16.39 14.42 -9.70
CA GLU A 37 -16.90 14.97 -10.97
C GLU A 37 -18.44 15.10 -10.95
N VAL A 38 -19.04 15.21 -9.77
CA VAL A 38 -20.48 15.40 -9.59
C VAL A 38 -20.90 16.74 -10.19
N GLN A 39 -21.81 16.68 -11.15
CA GLN A 39 -22.41 17.85 -11.77
C GLN A 39 -23.63 18.33 -10.98
N HIS A 40 -23.90 19.64 -11.04
CA HIS A 40 -25.11 20.20 -10.45
C HIS A 40 -26.34 19.78 -11.27
N ALA A 41 -27.43 19.40 -10.58
CA ALA A 41 -28.69 19.01 -11.23
C ALA A 41 -29.41 20.19 -11.92
N GLY A 42 -29.11 21.42 -11.51
CA GLY A 42 -29.69 22.66 -12.03
C GLY A 42 -28.80 23.87 -11.75
N LEU A 43 -29.20 25.03 -12.27
CA LEU A 43 -28.49 26.30 -12.09
C LEU A 43 -28.82 27.02 -10.78
N ASP A 44 -29.79 26.49 -10.03
CA ASP A 44 -30.20 26.97 -8.73
C ASP A 44 -29.09 26.78 -7.69
N MET A 45 -29.08 27.68 -6.69
CA MET A 45 -28.02 27.70 -5.68
C MET A 45 -27.93 26.38 -4.89
N PRO A 46 -29.03 25.74 -4.45
CA PRO A 46 -28.96 24.45 -3.78
C PRO A 46 -28.25 23.36 -4.59
N SER A 47 -28.59 23.21 -5.88
CA SER A 47 -27.93 22.23 -6.77
C SER A 47 -26.43 22.45 -6.89
N LYS A 48 -25.99 23.72 -7.01
CA LYS A 48 -24.57 24.08 -7.07
C LYS A 48 -23.84 23.78 -5.77
N VAL A 49 -24.44 24.12 -4.63
CA VAL A 49 -23.86 23.85 -3.29
C VAL A 49 -23.70 22.36 -3.07
N TYR A 50 -24.72 21.56 -3.40
CA TYR A 50 -24.66 20.11 -3.25
C TYR A 50 -23.55 19.49 -4.10
N ALA A 51 -23.46 19.84 -5.38
CA ALA A 51 -22.40 19.35 -6.26
C ALA A 51 -21.00 19.71 -5.75
N ASN A 52 -20.82 20.94 -5.26
CA ASN A 52 -19.54 21.37 -4.67
C ASN A 52 -19.17 20.57 -3.41
N TRP A 53 -20.14 20.34 -2.52
CA TRP A 53 -19.96 19.51 -1.32
C TRP A 53 -19.60 18.07 -1.68
N ALA A 54 -20.30 17.48 -2.64
CA ALA A 54 -20.03 16.12 -3.10
C ALA A 54 -18.61 16.00 -3.68
N ASN A 55 -18.21 16.95 -4.54
CA ASN A 55 -16.87 16.97 -5.12
C ASN A 55 -15.77 17.17 -4.06
N THR A 56 -16.01 18.04 -3.08
CA THR A 56 -15.07 18.27 -1.97
C THR A 56 -14.90 17.01 -1.12
N ALA A 57 -16.01 16.37 -0.75
CA ALA A 57 -15.99 15.11 0.02
C ALA A 57 -15.30 13.99 -0.79
N GLY A 58 -15.59 13.88 -2.07
CA GLY A 58 -14.91 12.96 -2.99
C GLY A 58 -13.40 13.21 -3.03
N ALA A 59 -12.97 14.46 -3.16
CA ALA A 59 -11.55 14.81 -3.22
C ALA A 59 -10.82 14.48 -1.91
N MET A 60 -11.43 14.78 -0.76
CA MET A 60 -10.88 14.42 0.55
C MET A 60 -10.77 12.90 0.73
N HIS A 61 -11.76 12.13 0.28
CA HIS A 61 -11.71 10.68 0.32
C HIS A 61 -10.59 10.13 -0.57
N GLN A 62 -10.42 10.67 -1.78
CA GLN A 62 -9.32 10.28 -2.68
C GLN A 62 -7.95 10.59 -2.08
N GLN A 63 -7.80 11.76 -1.46
CA GLN A 63 -6.58 12.13 -0.76
C GLN A 63 -6.26 11.18 0.40
N SER A 64 -7.27 10.78 1.19
CA SER A 64 -7.10 9.82 2.28
C SER A 64 -6.67 8.44 1.75
N ASN A 65 -7.30 7.96 0.67
CA ASN A 65 -6.91 6.72 0.00
C ASN A 65 -5.44 6.77 -0.46
N GLU A 66 -5.03 7.87 -1.09
CA GLU A 66 -3.65 8.04 -1.54
C GLU A 66 -2.64 8.04 -0.38
N GLN A 67 -2.95 8.69 0.74
CA GLN A 67 -2.11 8.67 1.94
C GLN A 67 -1.93 7.25 2.50
N LEU A 68 -3.00 6.45 2.54
CA LEU A 68 -2.94 5.05 2.94
C LEU A 68 -2.09 4.21 1.98
N ARG A 69 -2.27 4.42 0.67
CA ARG A 69 -1.49 3.74 -0.37
C ARG A 69 0.00 4.06 -0.24
N ASN A 70 0.36 5.31 0.02
CA ASN A 70 1.75 5.73 0.24
C ASN A 70 2.34 5.07 1.48
N THR A 71 1.59 5.05 2.59
CA THR A 71 2.01 4.40 3.84
C THR A 71 2.26 2.91 3.65
N LEU A 72 1.35 2.21 2.95
CA LEU A 72 1.51 0.80 2.61
C LEU A 72 2.72 0.56 1.71
N THR A 73 2.95 1.44 0.73
CA THR A 73 4.11 1.35 -0.17
C THR A 73 5.42 1.43 0.62
N THR A 74 5.58 2.43 1.49
CA THR A 74 6.76 2.53 2.37
C THR A 74 6.90 1.29 3.27
N ARG A 75 5.80 0.75 3.79
CA ARG A 75 5.84 -0.46 4.63
C ARG A 75 6.31 -1.68 3.84
N ILE A 76 5.80 -1.88 2.62
CA ILE A 76 6.22 -2.95 1.71
C ILE A 76 7.72 -2.85 1.42
N GLU A 77 8.21 -1.67 1.05
CA GLU A 77 9.62 -1.43 0.73
C GLU A 77 10.53 -1.79 1.92
N ASN A 78 10.15 -1.40 3.14
CA ASN A 78 10.89 -1.73 4.35
C ASN A 78 10.92 -3.24 4.62
N LEU A 79 9.80 -3.94 4.42
CA LEU A 79 9.72 -5.39 4.60
C LEU A 79 10.53 -6.13 3.54
N GLU A 80 10.51 -5.67 2.28
CA GLU A 80 11.34 -6.22 1.21
C GLU A 80 12.83 -5.98 1.43
N ALA A 81 13.21 -4.80 1.93
CA ALA A 81 14.60 -4.53 2.35
C ALA A 81 15.04 -5.47 3.47
N THR A 82 14.18 -5.66 4.47
CA THR A 82 14.43 -6.58 5.60
C THR A 82 14.58 -8.02 5.11
N LEU A 83 13.65 -8.49 4.25
CA LEU A 83 13.70 -9.84 3.67
C LEU A 83 15.00 -10.07 2.91
N ARG A 84 15.41 -9.12 2.05
CA ARG A 84 16.68 -9.21 1.30
C ARG A 84 17.89 -9.30 2.24
N GLN A 85 17.91 -8.54 3.33
CA GLN A 85 19.00 -8.59 4.30
C GLN A 85 19.09 -9.96 4.99
N TYR A 86 17.95 -10.54 5.37
CA TYR A 86 17.92 -11.89 5.95
C TYR A 86 18.40 -12.95 4.94
N GLU A 87 17.91 -12.90 3.71
CA GLU A 87 18.31 -13.84 2.65
C GLU A 87 19.81 -13.78 2.34
N GLN A 88 20.38 -12.57 2.29
CA GLN A 88 21.82 -12.38 2.11
C GLN A 88 22.63 -12.90 3.30
N THR A 89 22.15 -12.67 4.52
CA THR A 89 22.82 -13.15 5.74
C THR A 89 22.81 -14.67 5.84
N GLU A 90 21.68 -15.31 5.50
CA GLU A 90 21.60 -16.77 5.44
C GLU A 90 22.49 -17.36 4.33
N ALA A 91 22.53 -16.73 3.15
CA ALA A 91 23.41 -17.14 2.07
C ALA A 91 24.89 -17.05 2.47
N GLY A 92 25.32 -15.92 3.04
CA GLY A 92 26.69 -15.72 3.51
C GLY A 92 27.10 -16.69 4.63
N ASN A 93 26.17 -17.03 5.53
CA ASN A 93 26.42 -18.05 6.55
C ASN A 93 26.56 -19.46 5.94
N ARG A 94 25.76 -19.80 4.92
CA ARG A 94 25.88 -21.09 4.21
C ARG A 94 27.19 -21.19 3.42
N ASP A 95 27.64 -20.11 2.79
CA ASP A 95 28.88 -20.08 2.02
C ASP A 95 30.13 -20.14 2.92
N ASN A 96 30.09 -19.51 4.11
CA ASN A 96 31.16 -19.62 5.11
C ASN A 96 31.22 -21.00 5.81
N LEU A 97 30.13 -21.77 5.79
CA LEU A 97 30.06 -23.12 6.36
C LEU A 97 30.45 -24.22 5.37
N LYS A 98 30.69 -23.90 4.09
CA LYS A 98 31.29 -24.87 3.15
C LYS A 98 32.80 -24.94 3.42
N PRO A 99 33.36 -26.14 3.70
CA PRO A 99 34.80 -26.29 3.76
C PRO A 99 35.40 -25.88 2.41
N LYS A 100 36.51 -25.13 2.44
CA LYS A 100 37.33 -24.96 1.25
C LYS A 100 38.01 -26.29 0.98
N ASP A 101 37.62 -26.96 -0.11
CA ASP A 101 38.36 -28.09 -0.68
C ASP A 101 39.75 -27.66 -1.16
#